data_AF-A0A529HLP1-F1
#
_entry.id   AF-A0A529HLP1-F1
#
_cell.length_a   1.000
_cell.length_b   1.000
_cell.length_c   1.000
_cell.angle_alpha   90.00
_cell.angle_beta   90.00
_cell.angle_gamma   90.00
#
_symmetry.space_group_name_H-M   'P 1'
#
loop_
_entity.id
_entity.type
_entity.pdbx_description
1 polymer ?
#
loop_
_entity_poly.entity_id
_entity_poly.type
_entity_poly.pdbx_seq_one_letter_code
_entity_poly.pdbx_strand_id
1 'polypeptide(L)'
;ALRKGGRKHVFPLAQFVDGRPAAGIRELLAVIANPRLAWFWLTRPSPDLDGRTPLEMLKHDRVHEVMLAARDFSPTSNPNGSRV
;
A
#
# COMPACT_ATOMS: atom_id res chain seq x y z
N ALA A 1 -30.08 13.77 19.15
CA ALA A 1 -29.10 13.97 18.06
C ALA A 1 -27.69 13.93 18.63
N LEU A 2 -26.77 13.14 18.06
CA LEU A 2 -25.33 13.18 18.37
C LEU A 2 -24.55 13.05 17.06
N ARG A 3 -23.97 14.17 16.59
CA ARG A 3 -22.96 14.18 15.54
C ARG A 3 -21.58 14.20 16.20
N LYS A 4 -20.84 13.10 16.12
CA LYS A 4 -19.36 13.00 16.04
C LYS A 4 -18.94 11.55 16.31
N GLY A 5 -18.89 10.75 15.26
CA GLY A 5 -17.96 9.62 15.21
C GLY A 5 -16.76 10.08 14.41
N GLY A 6 -15.80 10.77 15.06
CA GLY A 6 -14.53 11.08 14.40
C GLY A 6 -13.97 9.77 13.87
N ARG A 7 -13.81 9.66 12.54
CA ARG A 7 -13.21 8.49 11.90
C ARG A 7 -11.92 8.18 12.65
N LYS A 8 -11.94 7.11 13.47
CA LYS A 8 -10.77 6.65 14.20
C LYS A 8 -9.75 6.31 13.14
N HIS A 9 -8.73 7.17 12.96
CA HIS A 9 -7.60 6.87 12.09
C HIS A 9 -6.88 5.69 12.74
N VAL A 10 -7.29 4.47 12.39
CA VAL A 10 -6.54 3.28 12.72
C VAL A 10 -5.47 3.17 11.65
N PHE A 11 -4.22 3.42 12.05
CA PHE A 11 -3.11 2.94 11.24
C PHE A 11 -3.19 1.41 11.31
N PRO A 12 -3.27 0.70 10.18
CA PRO A 12 -3.63 -0.71 10.22
C PRO A 12 -2.58 -1.52 10.96
N LEU A 13 -3.03 -2.28 11.95
CA LEU A 13 -2.18 -3.18 12.74
C LEU A 13 -1.46 -4.22 11.86
N ALA A 14 -2.02 -4.51 10.68
CA ALA A 14 -1.41 -5.37 9.68
C ALA A 14 -0.10 -4.81 9.09
N GLN A 15 0.22 -3.55 9.37
CA GLN A 15 1.56 -3.04 9.11
C GLN A 15 2.61 -3.69 10.01
N PHE A 16 2.24 -4.38 11.08
CA PHE A 16 3.16 -4.99 12.01
C PHE A 16 3.15 -6.52 11.88
N VAL A 17 4.35 -7.10 11.76
CA VAL A 17 4.62 -8.53 11.95
C VAL A 17 5.50 -8.62 13.20
N ASP A 18 5.08 -9.42 14.18
CA ASP A 18 5.79 -9.57 15.47
C ASP A 18 6.11 -8.25 16.19
N GLY A 19 5.21 -7.28 16.11
CA GLY A 19 5.35 -5.96 16.75
C GLY A 19 6.31 -5.00 16.04
N ARG A 20 6.90 -5.40 14.91
CA ARG A 20 7.75 -4.54 14.04
C ARG A 20 7.01 -4.22 12.75
N PRO A 21 7.19 -3.03 12.15
CA PRO A 21 6.67 -2.78 10.81
C PRO A 21 7.12 -3.89 9.86
N ALA A 22 6.20 -4.49 9.08
CA ALA A 22 6.52 -5.48 8.08
C ALA A 22 7.57 -4.89 7.13
N ALA A 23 8.57 -5.68 6.77
CA ALA A 23 9.63 -5.25 5.87
C ALA A 23 9.01 -4.73 4.56
N GLY A 24 9.52 -3.60 4.04
CA GLY A 24 9.02 -3.02 2.79
C GLY A 24 7.89 -2.00 2.93
N ILE A 25 7.28 -1.82 4.10
CA ILE A 25 6.17 -0.83 4.25
C ILE A 25 6.66 0.60 4.10
N ARG A 26 7.84 0.94 4.62
CA ARG A 26 8.41 2.29 4.49
C ARG A 26 8.72 2.60 3.03
N GLU A 27 9.29 1.63 2.33
CA GLU A 27 9.62 1.68 0.91
C GLU A 27 8.35 1.79 0.07
N LEU A 28 7.31 1.03 0.39
CA LEU A 28 6.00 1.09 -0.27
C LEU A 28 5.35 2.46 -0.13
N LEU A 29 5.38 3.07 1.07
CA LEU A 29 4.83 4.40 1.31
C LEU A 29 5.63 5.51 0.59
N ALA A 30 6.89 5.26 0.23
CA ALA A 30 7.67 6.15 -0.62
C ALA A 30 7.26 6.03 -2.11
N VAL A 31 6.78 4.86 -2.55
CA VAL A 31 6.29 4.63 -3.91
C VAL A 31 4.86 5.16 -4.10
N ILE A 32 3.97 4.89 -3.14
CA ILE A 32 2.58 5.37 -3.15
C ILE A 32 2.44 6.44 -2.07
N ALA A 33 2.74 7.68 -2.43
CA ALA A 33 2.82 8.80 -1.50
C ALA A 33 1.52 9.09 -0.72
N ASN A 34 0.35 8.72 -1.28
CA ASN A 34 -0.92 8.87 -0.59
C ASN A 34 -1.18 7.65 0.32
N PRO A 35 -1.16 7.79 1.66
CA PRO A 35 -1.27 6.65 2.56
C PRO A 35 -2.64 5.95 2.50
N ARG A 36 -3.71 6.70 2.18
CA ARG A 36 -5.05 6.10 2.02
C ARG A 36 -5.13 5.27 0.75
N LEU A 37 -4.48 5.72 -0.33
CA LEU A 37 -4.40 4.98 -1.58
C LEU A 37 -3.51 3.75 -1.43
N ALA A 38 -2.36 3.89 -0.77
CA ALA A 38 -1.48 2.76 -0.44
C ALA A 38 -2.23 1.69 0.35
N TRP A 39 -3.00 2.10 1.36
CA TRP A 39 -3.81 1.17 2.14
C TRP A 39 -4.94 0.52 1.33
N PHE A 40 -5.63 1.30 0.51
CA PHE A 40 -6.67 0.78 -0.38
C PHE A 40 -6.13 -0.30 -1.32
N TRP A 41 -4.90 -0.13 -1.81
CA TRP A 41 -4.23 -1.10 -2.68
C TRP A 41 -3.77 -2.33 -1.90
N LEU A 42 -3.13 -2.14 -0.74
CA LEU A 42 -2.64 -3.23 0.11
C LEU A 42 -3.69 -4.28 0.47
N THR A 43 -4.96 -3.88 0.60
CA THR A 43 -6.06 -4.76 1.05
C THR A 43 -6.87 -5.37 -0.08
N ARG A 44 -6.50 -5.13 -1.34
CA ARG A 44 -7.24 -5.64 -2.50
C ARG A 44 -6.39 -6.63 -3.31
N PRO A 45 -7.03 -7.67 -3.89
CA PRO A 45 -6.40 -8.51 -4.89
C PRO A 45 -5.75 -7.68 -5.99
N SER A 46 -4.47 -7.94 -6.28
CA SER A 46 -3.77 -7.36 -7.42
C SER A 46 -3.60 -8.44 -8.49
N PRO A 47 -3.97 -8.16 -9.76
CA PRO A 47 -3.65 -9.03 -10.89
C PRO A 47 -2.15 -9.29 -11.03
N ASP A 48 -1.31 -8.30 -10.69
CA ASP A 48 0.15 -8.37 -10.74
C ASP A 48 0.75 -9.28 -9.65
N LEU A 49 -0.07 -9.72 -8.69
CA LEU A 49 0.31 -10.59 -7.57
C LEU A 49 -0.48 -11.91 -7.57
N ASP A 50 -0.84 -12.41 -8.76
CA ASP A 50 -1.64 -13.63 -8.96
C ASP A 50 -3.01 -13.58 -8.24
N GLY A 51 -3.61 -12.40 -8.12
CA GLY A 51 -4.87 -12.20 -7.40
C GLY A 51 -4.74 -12.22 -5.87
N ARG A 52 -3.53 -12.30 -5.32
CA ARG A 52 -3.29 -12.13 -3.87
C ARG A 52 -3.30 -10.65 -3.51
N THR A 53 -3.58 -10.36 -2.24
CA THR A 53 -3.42 -9.00 -1.71
C THR A 53 -1.94 -8.71 -1.46
N PRO A 54 -1.45 -7.48 -1.70
CA PRO A 54 -0.08 -7.11 -1.34
C PRO A 54 0.22 -7.34 0.14
N LEU A 55 -0.78 -7.21 1.02
CA LEU A 55 -0.62 -7.47 2.45
C LEU A 55 -0.33 -8.95 2.76
N GLU A 56 -0.96 -9.89 2.07
CA GLU A 56 -0.62 -11.32 2.19
C GLU A 56 0.80 -11.58 1.73
N MET A 57 1.22 -10.94 0.64
CA MET A 57 2.58 -11.09 0.10
C MET A 57 3.65 -10.60 1.10
N LEU A 58 3.42 -9.46 1.75
CA LEU A 58 4.33 -8.94 2.78
C LEU A 58 4.43 -9.88 4.00
N LYS A 59 3.32 -10.54 4.38
CA LYS A 59 3.34 -11.54 5.48
C LYS A 59 4.14 -12.80 5.14
N HIS A 60 4.36 -13.07 3.86
CA HIS A 60 5.16 -14.19 3.36
C HIS A 60 6.55 -13.74 2.89
N ASP A 61 7.03 -12.58 3.33
CA ASP A 61 8.33 -12.00 2.97
C ASP A 61 8.53 -11.77 1.45
N ARG A 62 7.46 -11.74 0.67
CA ARG A 62 7.48 -11.48 -0.79
C ARG A 62 7.55 -9.99 -1.11
N VAL A 63 8.47 -9.28 -0.45
CA VAL A 63 8.59 -7.80 -0.55
C VAL A 63 8.96 -7.36 -1.96
N HIS A 64 9.83 -8.09 -2.66
CA HIS A 64 10.28 -7.73 -4.00
C HIS A 64 9.13 -7.64 -5.01
N GLU A 65 8.25 -8.65 -5.02
CA GLU A 65 7.08 -8.71 -5.90
C GLU A 65 6.09 -7.58 -5.61
N VAL A 66 5.85 -7.30 -4.32
CA VAL A 66 5.00 -6.18 -3.89
C VAL A 66 5.56 -4.85 -4.37
N MET A 67 6.88 -4.65 -4.31
CA MET A 67 7.50 -3.39 -4.72
C MET A 67 7.49 -3.19 -6.23
N LEU A 68 7.54 -4.25 -7.03
CA LEU A 68 7.35 -4.17 -8.49
C LEU A 68 5.91 -3.74 -8.80
N ALA A 69 4.93 -4.47 -8.27
CA ALA A 69 3.51 -4.15 -8.49
C ALA A 69 3.12 -2.76 -7.98
N ALA A 70 3.72 -2.29 -6.89
CA ALA A 70 3.47 -0.95 -6.36
C ALA A 70 3.96 0.17 -7.30
N ARG A 71 5.05 -0.06 -8.04
CA ARG A 71 5.58 0.91 -9.01
C ARG A 71 4.67 1.03 -10.22
N ASP A 72 4.12 -0.09 -10.68
CA ASP A 72 3.17 -0.11 -11.79
C ASP A 72 1.81 0.47 -11.39
N PHE A 73 1.41 0.26 -10.13
CA PHE A 73 0.17 0.82 -9.59
C PHE A 73 0.26 2.33 -9.31
N SER A 74 1.42 2.84 -8.88
CA SER A 74 1.59 4.25 -8.60
C SER A 74 1.69 5.02 -9.92
N PRO A 75 0.69 5.83 -10.30
CA PRO A 75 0.88 6.74 -11.42
C PRO A 75 1.97 7.71 -10.96
N THR A 76 3.18 7.51 -11.46
CA THR A 76 4.25 8.50 -11.31
C THR A 76 3.66 9.84 -11.68
N SER A 77 3.50 10.73 -10.69
CA SER A 77 3.26 12.14 -10.97
C SER A 77 4.52 12.62 -11.66
N ASN A 78 4.55 12.50 -12.98
CA ASN A 78 5.57 13.06 -13.83
C ASN A 78 5.22 14.55 -14.00
N PRO A 79 5.96 15.50 -13.41
CA PRO A 79 5.70 16.92 -13.66
C PRO A 79 6.02 17.36 -15.10
N ASN A 80 6.58 16.48 -15.96
CA ASN A 80 6.97 16.79 -17.33
C ASN A 80 6.39 15.82 -18.39
N GLY A 81 5.19 15.29 -18.17
CA GLY A 81 4.52 14.40 -19.13
C GLY A 81 3.93 15.13 -20.34
N SER A 82 4.76 15.69 -21.21
CA SER A 82 4.33 16.13 -22.54
C SER A 82 3.99 14.90 -23.37
N ARG A 83 2.69 14.61 -23.52
CA ARG A 83 2.19 13.62 -24.48
C ARG A 83 2.13 14.29 -25.86
N VAL A 84 2.98 13.82 -26.76
CA VAL A 84 2.71 13.88 -28.21
C VAL A 84 1.70 12.81 -28.58
#